data_AF-X1K409-F1
#
_entry.id   AF-X1K409-F1
#
_cell.length_a   1.000
_cell.length_b   1.000
_cell.length_c   1.000
_cell.angle_alpha   90.00
_cell.angle_beta   90.00
_cell.angle_gamma   90.00
#
_symmetry.space_group_name_H-M   'P 1'
#
loop_
_entity.id
_entity.type
_entity.pdbx_description
1 polymer ?
#
loop_
_entity_poly.entity_id
_entity_poly.type
_entity_poly.pdbx_seq_one_letter_code
_entity_poly.pdbx_strand_id
1 'polypeptide(L)'
;SVKYPQAVPLVYAINKDICIGCGVCAGVCKAKAVEYDREDEIVDINVGAIVLSPGFDEYIPPEVNKYGYGKFKNVVSSIEFERILSASGPFAGRVLRPSDGDIPEKVAFLQCVGSRDYSGEGQPYCSSVCCMYTAKEAVIAHEHQHEVKPTIFSMDIRAYGKDFDKYIIRAKEEYGIRYIRSRISSVEENPETKDLLLRYETEDGKVIEEEYNMVVLGVG
;
A
#
# COMPACT_ATOMS: atom_id res chain seq x y z
N SER A 1 22.98 -3.26 2.20
CA SER A 1 21.78 -3.13 1.35
C SER A 1 21.81 -1.79 0.62
N VAL A 2 21.11 -1.73 -0.51
CA VAL A 2 20.70 -0.49 -1.17
C VAL A 2 19.17 -0.42 -1.02
N LYS A 3 18.59 0.77 -0.84
CA LYS A 3 17.14 0.90 -0.58
C LYS A 3 16.30 0.44 -1.78
N TYR A 4 16.67 0.85 -2.99
CA TYR A 4 16.04 0.47 -4.26
C TYR A 4 17.05 0.68 -5.41
N PRO A 5 16.83 0.11 -6.62
CA PRO A 5 17.84 0.08 -7.69
C PRO A 5 18.28 1.45 -8.21
N GLN A 6 17.42 2.46 -8.13
CA GLN A 6 17.66 3.83 -8.61
C GLN A 6 18.06 4.80 -7.48
N ALA A 7 18.53 4.29 -6.33
CA ALA A 7 18.89 5.13 -5.18
C ALA A 7 19.97 6.17 -5.54
N VAL A 8 19.85 7.38 -4.98
CA VAL A 8 20.83 8.46 -5.14
C VAL A 8 21.24 9.00 -3.76
N PRO A 9 22.54 8.96 -3.41
CA PRO A 9 23.63 8.34 -4.15
C PRO A 9 23.46 6.80 -4.22
N LEU A 10 23.92 6.19 -5.32
CA LEU A 10 23.85 4.73 -5.49
C LEU A 10 24.98 4.04 -4.71
N VAL A 11 24.87 4.08 -3.39
CA VAL A 11 25.81 3.48 -2.44
C VAL A 11 25.12 2.46 -1.55
N TYR A 12 25.90 1.49 -1.09
CA TYR A 12 25.42 0.45 -0.19
C TYR A 12 25.69 0.85 1.25
N ALA A 13 24.78 0.48 2.15
CA ALA A 13 24.93 0.64 3.60
C ALA A 13 24.91 -0.73 4.30
N ILE A 14 25.53 -0.84 5.47
CA ILE A 14 25.42 -2.01 6.34
C ILE A 14 24.46 -1.66 7.47
N ASN A 15 23.39 -2.44 7.63
CA ASN A 15 22.53 -2.33 8.80
C ASN A 15 23.19 -3.10 9.96
N LYS A 16 23.71 -2.38 10.96
CA LYS A 16 24.43 -2.95 12.11
C LYS A 16 23.53 -3.82 13.00
N ASP A 17 22.23 -3.55 13.06
CA ASP A 17 21.27 -4.32 13.88
C ASP A 17 21.00 -5.73 13.33
N ILE A 18 21.22 -5.92 12.03
CA ILE A 18 21.00 -7.21 11.33
C ILE A 18 22.32 -7.91 10.99
N CYS A 19 23.43 -7.16 10.89
CA CYS A 19 24.72 -7.70 10.48
C CYS A 19 25.31 -8.65 11.53
N ILE A 20 25.63 -9.88 11.12
CA ILE A 20 26.27 -10.89 11.98
C ILE A 20 27.81 -10.88 11.95
N GLY A 21 28.44 -9.93 11.25
CA GLY A 21 29.90 -9.80 11.22
C GLY A 21 30.64 -10.90 10.44
N CYS A 22 30.00 -11.63 9.52
CA CYS A 22 30.61 -12.77 8.82
C CYS A 22 31.76 -12.42 7.85
N GLY A 23 31.99 -11.15 7.50
CA GLY A 23 33.09 -10.73 6.63
C GLY A 23 32.94 -11.03 5.13
N VAL A 24 31.91 -11.78 4.71
CA VAL A 24 31.73 -12.21 3.31
C VAL A 24 31.67 -11.03 2.34
N CYS A 25 30.96 -9.96 2.70
CA CYS A 25 30.82 -8.78 1.85
C CYS A 25 32.16 -8.06 1.62
N ALA A 26 33.07 -8.04 2.61
CA ALA A 26 34.40 -7.47 2.44
C ALA A 26 35.25 -8.32 1.48
N GLY A 27 35.17 -9.65 1.59
CA GLY A 27 35.93 -10.57 0.71
C GLY A 27 35.56 -10.47 -0.77
N VAL A 28 34.29 -10.21 -1.10
CA VAL A 28 33.84 -10.06 -2.51
C VAL A 28 33.97 -8.64 -3.06
N CYS A 29 34.17 -7.64 -2.19
CA CYS A 29 34.23 -6.24 -2.58
C CYS A 29 35.57 -5.89 -3.26
N LYS A 30 35.59 -5.85 -4.59
CA LYS A 30 36.79 -5.49 -5.37
C LYS A 30 37.33 -4.10 -5.06
N ALA A 31 36.44 -3.15 -4.74
CA ALA A 31 36.80 -1.78 -4.39
C ALA A 31 37.36 -1.65 -2.96
N LYS A 32 37.27 -2.70 -2.13
CA LYS A 32 37.69 -2.70 -0.72
C LYS A 32 37.03 -1.57 0.10
N ALA A 33 35.80 -1.22 -0.24
CA ALA A 33 35.06 -0.09 0.36
C ALA A 33 34.26 -0.47 1.62
N VAL A 34 34.43 -1.67 2.17
CA VAL A 34 33.67 -2.14 3.34
C VAL A 34 34.41 -1.76 4.61
N GLU A 35 33.82 -0.87 5.40
CA GLU A 35 34.33 -0.39 6.68
C GLU A 35 33.30 -0.72 7.78
N TYR A 36 33.68 -1.56 8.75
CA TYR A 36 32.76 -2.03 9.80
C TYR A 36 32.79 -1.14 11.05
N ASP A 37 33.92 -0.50 11.30
CA ASP A 37 34.28 0.35 12.44
C ASP A 37 33.99 1.83 12.19
N ARG A 38 33.38 2.18 11.05
CA ARG A 38 32.96 3.56 10.78
C ARG A 38 31.98 4.06 11.84
N GLU A 39 32.32 5.20 12.42
CA GLU A 39 31.55 5.92 13.43
C GLU A 39 30.78 7.09 12.81
N ASP A 40 29.75 7.55 13.52
CA ASP A 40 28.97 8.72 13.13
C ASP A 40 29.78 10.00 13.38
N GLU A 41 29.69 10.94 12.44
CA GLU A 41 30.38 12.23 12.52
C GLU A 41 29.37 13.34 12.84
N ILE A 42 29.67 14.15 13.86
CA ILE A 42 28.92 15.38 14.15
C ILE A 42 29.54 16.51 13.32
N VAL A 43 28.72 17.11 12.45
CA VAL A 43 29.16 18.19 11.55
C VAL A 43 28.47 19.49 11.93
N ASP A 44 29.25 20.53 12.21
CA ASP A 44 28.74 21.88 12.42
C ASP A 44 28.56 22.61 11.10
N ILE A 45 27.34 23.07 10.82
CA ILE A 45 26.99 23.78 9.58
C ILE A 45 26.40 25.14 9.94
N ASN A 46 27.04 26.22 9.49
CA ASN A 46 26.50 27.57 9.63
C ASN A 46 25.57 27.88 8.45
N VAL A 47 24.28 28.08 8.73
CA VAL A 47 23.25 28.35 7.73
C VAL A 47 22.42 29.58 8.09
N GLY A 48 21.94 30.30 7.08
CA GLY A 48 21.07 31.46 7.27
C GLY A 48 19.59 31.12 7.47
N ALA A 49 19.15 29.94 7.04
CA ALA A 49 17.76 29.47 7.15
C ALA A 49 17.68 27.94 7.09
N ILE A 50 16.58 27.38 7.61
CA ILE A 50 16.27 25.94 7.59
C ILE A 50 14.89 25.76 6.94
N VAL A 51 14.78 24.81 6.00
CA VAL A 51 13.51 24.39 5.41
C VAL A 51 13.18 22.99 5.91
N LEU A 52 12.02 22.83 6.57
CA LEU A 52 11.56 21.53 7.05
C LEU A 52 10.70 20.84 5.99
N SER A 53 11.17 19.70 5.50
CA SER A 53 10.45 18.84 4.57
C SER A 53 10.57 17.35 4.92
N PRO A 54 10.25 16.93 6.16
CA PRO A 54 10.39 15.53 6.57
C PRO A 54 9.39 14.58 5.91
N GLY A 55 8.30 15.11 5.33
CA GLY A 55 7.27 14.32 4.67
C GLY A 55 6.18 13.84 5.63
N PHE A 56 5.74 12.59 5.43
CA PHE A 56 4.71 11.91 6.20
C PHE A 56 5.03 10.41 6.27
N ASP A 57 4.38 9.72 7.19
CA ASP A 57 4.34 8.25 7.27
C ASP A 57 2.91 7.76 7.03
N GLU A 58 2.76 6.52 6.57
CA GLU A 58 1.45 5.91 6.37
C GLU A 58 0.77 5.57 7.71
N TYR A 59 -0.56 5.60 7.73
CA TYR A 59 -1.32 5.02 8.83
C TYR A 59 -1.13 3.50 8.87
N ILE A 60 -0.65 2.98 10.01
CA ILE A 60 -0.54 1.54 10.26
C ILE A 60 -1.73 1.10 11.12
N PRO A 61 -2.63 0.24 10.61
CA PRO A 61 -3.71 -0.31 11.42
C PRO A 61 -3.16 -1.06 12.65
N PRO A 62 -3.81 -0.94 13.82
CA PRO A 62 -3.39 -1.65 15.03
C PRO A 62 -3.49 -3.17 14.84
N GLU A 63 -2.75 -3.94 15.64
CA GLU A 63 -2.73 -5.41 15.56
C GLU A 63 -4.14 -6.02 15.65
N VAL A 64 -4.97 -5.48 16.55
CA VAL A 64 -6.40 -5.77 16.60
C VAL A 64 -7.14 -4.71 15.81
N ASN A 65 -7.56 -5.04 14.60
CA ASN A 65 -8.34 -4.17 13.73
C ASN A 65 -9.46 -4.95 13.04
N LYS A 66 -10.53 -4.25 12.66
CA LYS A 66 -11.70 -4.84 12.00
C LYS A 66 -11.46 -5.31 10.56
N TYR A 67 -10.35 -4.91 9.95
CA TYR A 67 -10.00 -5.26 8.57
C TYR A 67 -9.09 -6.48 8.47
N GLY A 68 -8.60 -7.01 9.60
CA GLY A 68 -7.70 -8.16 9.63
C GLY A 68 -6.28 -7.89 9.12
N TYR A 69 -5.85 -6.62 9.03
CA TYR A 69 -4.47 -6.27 8.68
C TYR A 69 -3.48 -6.88 9.67
N GLY A 70 -2.38 -7.45 9.18
CA GLY A 70 -1.39 -8.19 9.98
C GLY A 70 -1.82 -9.61 10.37
N LYS A 71 -3.12 -9.93 10.32
CA LYS A 71 -3.66 -11.27 10.61
C LYS A 71 -3.90 -12.07 9.33
N PHE A 72 -4.59 -11.48 8.36
CA PHE A 72 -4.93 -12.12 7.09
C PHE A 72 -3.88 -11.72 6.05
N LYS A 73 -3.17 -12.70 5.49
CA LYS A 73 -2.05 -12.44 4.56
C LYS A 73 -2.49 -11.71 3.28
N ASN A 74 -3.74 -11.88 2.86
CA ASN A 74 -4.30 -11.26 1.66
C ASN A 74 -4.90 -9.86 1.93
N VAL A 75 -4.76 -9.33 3.15
CA VAL A 75 -5.08 -7.94 3.48
C VAL A 75 -3.77 -7.14 3.53
N VAL A 76 -3.61 -6.20 2.62
CA VAL A 76 -2.39 -5.38 2.48
C VAL A 76 -2.71 -3.88 2.56
N SER A 77 -1.73 -3.04 2.93
CA SER A 77 -1.85 -1.58 2.80
C SER A 77 -1.74 -1.17 1.33
N SER A 78 -2.23 0.02 0.99
CA SER A 78 -2.02 0.58 -0.35
C SER A 78 -0.53 0.83 -0.67
N ILE A 79 0.30 1.13 0.34
CA ILE A 79 1.75 1.28 0.15
C ILE A 79 2.42 -0.07 -0.10
N GLU A 80 1.98 -1.13 0.58
CA GLU A 80 2.41 -2.50 0.27
C GLU A 80 1.98 -2.89 -1.16
N PHE A 81 0.74 -2.58 -1.53
CA PHE A 81 0.22 -2.82 -2.88
C PHE A 81 0.98 -2.04 -3.96
N GLU A 82 1.44 -0.81 -3.69
CA GLU A 82 2.36 -0.08 -4.57
C GLU A 82 3.68 -0.84 -4.78
N ARG A 83 4.20 -1.51 -3.75
CA ARG A 83 5.38 -2.37 -3.91
C ARG A 83 5.06 -3.59 -4.75
N ILE A 84 3.88 -4.18 -4.63
CA ILE A 84 3.41 -5.29 -5.49
C ILE A 84 3.37 -4.85 -6.97
N LEU A 85 2.75 -3.70 -7.25
CA LEU A 85 2.61 -3.15 -8.61
C LEU A 85 3.93 -2.66 -9.22
N SER A 86 4.92 -2.35 -8.40
CA SER A 86 6.19 -1.81 -8.89
C SER A 86 6.99 -2.86 -9.67
N ALA A 87 7.44 -2.51 -10.88
CA ALA A 87 8.34 -3.34 -11.69
C ALA A 87 9.68 -3.66 -10.99
N SER A 88 10.12 -2.80 -10.07
CA SER A 88 11.31 -3.02 -9.21
C SER A 88 10.94 -3.54 -7.82
N GLY A 89 9.67 -3.88 -7.61
CA GLY A 89 9.14 -4.44 -6.39
C GLY A 89 9.37 -5.94 -6.25
N PRO A 90 9.00 -6.52 -5.09
CA PRO A 90 9.21 -7.94 -4.79
C PRO A 90 8.55 -8.89 -5.81
N PHE A 91 7.43 -8.48 -6.43
CA PHE A 91 6.71 -9.28 -7.41
C PHE A 91 6.92 -8.83 -8.87
N ALA A 92 7.90 -7.95 -9.11
CA ALA A 92 8.24 -7.43 -10.44
C ALA A 92 7.03 -6.91 -11.24
N GLY A 93 6.08 -6.27 -10.54
CA GLY A 93 4.87 -5.68 -11.11
C GLY A 93 3.70 -6.63 -11.31
N ARG A 94 3.81 -7.91 -10.89
CA ARG A 94 2.71 -8.88 -10.92
C ARG A 94 1.89 -8.76 -9.63
N VAL A 95 0.57 -8.66 -9.78
CA VAL A 95 -0.42 -8.69 -8.71
C VAL A 95 -0.58 -10.14 -8.25
N LEU A 96 0.09 -10.48 -7.15
CA LEU A 96 0.09 -11.83 -6.57
C LEU A 96 -0.36 -11.77 -5.11
N ARG A 97 -1.17 -12.74 -4.70
CA ARG A 97 -1.60 -12.95 -3.31
C ARG A 97 -0.39 -13.25 -2.42
N PRO A 98 -0.19 -12.54 -1.30
CA PRO A 98 0.91 -12.86 -0.37
C PRO A 98 0.79 -14.22 0.32
N SER A 99 -0.42 -14.80 0.38
CA SER A 99 -0.65 -16.10 1.03
C SER A 99 -0.08 -17.29 0.26
N ASP A 100 -0.25 -17.31 -1.07
CA ASP A 100 0.00 -18.46 -1.94
C ASP A 100 0.69 -18.12 -3.27
N GLY A 101 0.74 -16.84 -3.65
CA GLY A 101 1.34 -16.38 -4.90
C GLY A 101 0.41 -16.45 -6.11
N ASP A 102 -0.87 -16.76 -5.93
CA ASP A 102 -1.85 -16.81 -7.03
C ASP A 102 -2.31 -15.40 -7.45
N ILE A 103 -2.82 -15.30 -8.68
CA ILE A 103 -3.37 -14.05 -9.23
C ILE A 103 -4.77 -13.84 -8.63
N PRO A 104 -5.04 -12.74 -7.88
CA PRO A 104 -6.36 -12.48 -7.34
C PRO A 104 -7.32 -12.01 -8.44
N GLU A 105 -8.38 -12.76 -8.71
CA GLU A 105 -9.41 -12.33 -9.67
C GLU A 105 -10.18 -11.12 -9.12
N LYS A 106 -10.57 -11.13 -7.83
CA LYS A 106 -11.30 -10.03 -7.20
C LYS A 106 -10.44 -9.31 -6.17
N VAL A 107 -10.27 -8.00 -6.33
CA VAL A 107 -9.51 -7.14 -5.40
C VAL A 107 -10.40 -6.02 -4.87
N ALA A 108 -10.57 -5.95 -3.55
CA ALA A 108 -11.34 -4.90 -2.90
C ALA A 108 -10.43 -3.80 -2.35
N PHE A 109 -10.69 -2.54 -2.69
CA PHE A 109 -10.01 -1.37 -2.15
C PHE A 109 -10.91 -0.67 -1.14
N LEU A 110 -10.45 -0.57 0.11
CA LEU A 110 -11.23 0.04 1.20
C LEU A 110 -10.74 1.47 1.45
N GLN A 111 -11.57 2.48 1.18
CA GLN A 111 -11.21 3.87 1.41
C GLN A 111 -11.29 4.26 2.89
N CYS A 112 -10.60 5.36 3.22
CA CYS A 112 -10.67 6.03 4.51
C CYS A 112 -10.23 5.13 5.68
N VAL A 113 -9.24 4.26 5.47
CA VAL A 113 -8.63 3.48 6.55
C VAL A 113 -7.68 4.40 7.32
N GLY A 114 -7.93 4.60 8.61
CA GLY A 114 -7.20 5.58 9.44
C GLY A 114 -7.57 7.05 9.21
N SER A 115 -8.49 7.33 8.28
CA SER A 115 -8.96 8.68 7.92
C SER A 115 -10.46 8.82 8.13
N ARG A 116 -10.91 10.06 8.39
CA ARG A 116 -12.32 10.40 8.63
C ARG A 116 -12.95 9.47 9.67
N ASP A 117 -12.17 9.11 10.68
CA ASP A 117 -12.56 8.20 11.74
C ASP A 117 -12.64 8.95 13.08
N TYR A 118 -13.80 8.87 13.71
CA TYR A 118 -14.09 9.49 15.00
C TYR A 118 -14.18 8.47 16.14
N SER A 119 -13.93 7.18 15.87
CA SER A 119 -13.95 6.11 16.88
C SER A 119 -12.76 6.16 17.84
N GLY A 120 -11.70 6.90 17.50
CA GLY A 120 -10.42 6.91 18.21
C GLY A 120 -9.36 5.99 17.63
N GLU A 121 -9.70 5.13 16.68
CA GLU A 121 -8.75 4.23 15.99
C GLU A 121 -7.99 4.93 14.84
N GLY A 122 -8.47 6.07 14.38
CA GLY A 122 -7.88 6.84 13.28
C GLY A 122 -8.01 8.34 13.49
N GLN A 123 -7.88 9.10 12.41
CA GLN A 123 -7.87 10.55 12.45
C GLN A 123 -9.18 11.14 11.90
N PRO A 124 -9.67 12.27 12.46
CA PRO A 124 -10.93 12.87 12.02
C PRO A 124 -10.82 13.58 10.65
N TYR A 125 -9.61 13.82 10.17
CA TYR A 125 -9.35 14.46 8.90
C TYR A 125 -9.31 13.47 7.73
N CYS A 126 -9.35 14.01 6.50
CA CYS A 126 -9.20 13.25 5.27
C CYS A 126 -7.75 13.33 4.79
N SER A 127 -7.08 12.20 4.53
CA SER A 127 -5.72 12.17 3.99
C SER A 127 -5.56 12.64 2.55
N SER A 128 -6.64 13.07 1.92
CA SER A 128 -6.69 13.87 0.68
C SER A 128 -6.32 13.13 -0.62
N VAL A 129 -5.37 12.19 -0.57
CA VAL A 129 -4.83 11.49 -1.75
C VAL A 129 -5.39 10.09 -1.96
N CYS A 130 -6.00 9.47 -0.94
CA CYS A 130 -6.37 8.05 -0.96
C CYS A 130 -7.35 7.66 -2.06
N CYS A 131 -8.34 8.51 -2.34
CA CYS A 131 -9.29 8.28 -3.43
C CYS A 131 -8.60 8.17 -4.80
N MET A 132 -7.51 8.90 -5.00
CA MET A 132 -6.83 8.97 -6.29
C MET A 132 -5.73 7.92 -6.44
N TYR A 133 -4.91 7.68 -5.41
CA TYR A 133 -3.89 6.63 -5.53
C TYR A 133 -4.53 5.24 -5.67
N THR A 134 -5.65 4.97 -4.99
CA THR A 134 -6.35 3.68 -5.13
C THR A 134 -7.03 3.51 -6.49
N ALA A 135 -7.59 4.59 -7.04
CA ALA A 135 -8.09 4.57 -8.42
C ALA A 135 -6.94 4.29 -9.40
N LYS A 136 -5.76 4.87 -9.16
CA LYS A 136 -4.55 4.60 -9.94
C LYS A 136 -4.09 3.15 -9.79
N GLU A 137 -3.99 2.64 -8.56
CA GLU A 137 -3.63 1.25 -8.27
C GLU A 137 -4.59 0.26 -8.92
N ALA A 138 -5.90 0.50 -8.84
CA ALA A 138 -6.92 -0.33 -9.46
C ALA A 138 -6.77 -0.37 -11.00
N VAL A 139 -6.58 0.78 -11.64
CA VAL A 139 -6.36 0.84 -13.10
C VAL A 139 -5.09 0.09 -13.48
N ILE A 140 -3.97 0.36 -12.81
CA ILE A 140 -2.68 -0.29 -13.12
C ILE A 140 -2.76 -1.80 -12.89
N ALA A 141 -3.42 -2.26 -11.81
CA ALA A 141 -3.60 -3.67 -11.55
C ALA A 141 -4.35 -4.38 -12.70
N HIS A 142 -5.42 -3.75 -13.19
CA HIS A 142 -6.20 -4.27 -14.32
C HIS A 142 -5.44 -4.20 -15.66
N GLU A 143 -4.63 -3.15 -15.87
CA GLU A 143 -3.78 -3.02 -17.08
C GLU A 143 -2.65 -4.05 -17.10
N HIS A 144 -2.03 -4.32 -15.96
CA HIS A 144 -0.99 -5.34 -15.85
C HIS A 144 -1.56 -6.75 -16.02
N GLN A 145 -2.76 -7.00 -15.48
CA GLN A 145 -3.41 -8.30 -15.49
C GLN A 145 -4.92 -8.15 -15.61
N HIS A 146 -5.45 -8.37 -16.81
CA HIS A 146 -6.87 -8.20 -17.11
C HIS A 146 -7.80 -9.16 -16.34
N GLU A 147 -7.27 -10.25 -15.75
CA GLU A 147 -8.05 -11.11 -14.86
C GLU A 147 -8.41 -10.42 -13.54
N VAL A 148 -7.63 -9.42 -13.12
CA VAL A 148 -7.89 -8.66 -11.90
C VAL A 148 -9.07 -7.73 -12.12
N LYS A 149 -10.08 -7.85 -11.25
CA LYS A 149 -11.33 -7.07 -11.24
C LYS A 149 -11.41 -6.25 -9.96
N PRO A 150 -10.93 -5.00 -9.98
CA PRO A 150 -10.96 -4.12 -8.84
C PRO A 150 -12.38 -3.65 -8.46
N THR A 151 -12.65 -3.57 -7.16
CA THR A 151 -13.82 -2.91 -6.60
C THR A 151 -13.40 -1.93 -5.51
N ILE A 152 -13.77 -0.66 -5.64
CA ILE A 152 -13.46 0.39 -4.68
C ILE A 152 -14.67 0.68 -3.80
N PHE A 153 -14.52 0.48 -2.49
CA PHE A 153 -15.49 0.80 -1.46
C PHE A 153 -15.19 2.16 -0.85
N SER A 154 -16.09 3.12 -1.02
CA SER A 154 -15.88 4.50 -0.59
C SER A 154 -17.14 5.14 -0.01
N MET A 155 -17.00 6.09 0.91
CA MET A 155 -18.12 6.93 1.35
C MET A 155 -18.43 8.01 0.31
N ASP A 156 -17.36 8.68 -0.14
CA ASP A 156 -17.36 9.74 -1.13
C ASP A 156 -16.08 9.61 -1.97
N ILE A 157 -16.12 10.01 -3.24
CA ILE A 157 -14.94 10.09 -4.09
C ILE A 157 -14.45 11.54 -4.09
N ARG A 158 -13.23 11.78 -3.60
CA ARG A 158 -12.63 13.12 -3.53
C ARG A 158 -11.61 13.32 -4.66
N ALA A 159 -12.11 13.74 -5.81
CA ALA A 159 -11.35 13.98 -7.04
C ALA A 159 -11.26 15.48 -7.37
N TYR A 160 -10.61 16.27 -6.50
CA TYR A 160 -10.62 17.74 -6.57
C TYR A 160 -9.48 18.36 -7.41
N GLY A 161 -8.54 17.55 -7.89
CA GLY A 161 -7.46 17.99 -8.78
C GLY A 161 -7.93 18.20 -10.22
N LYS A 162 -7.14 18.90 -11.03
CA LYS A 162 -7.43 19.08 -12.45
C LYS A 162 -7.54 17.72 -13.14
N ASP A 163 -8.66 17.49 -13.81
CA ASP A 163 -8.99 16.26 -14.55
C ASP A 163 -9.06 14.97 -13.69
N PHE A 164 -9.10 15.08 -12.36
CA PHE A 164 -9.22 13.91 -11.48
C PHE A 164 -10.59 13.26 -11.60
N ASP A 165 -11.64 14.06 -11.78
CA ASP A 165 -13.00 13.59 -12.08
C ASP A 165 -13.03 12.74 -13.37
N LYS A 166 -12.36 13.22 -14.43
CA LYS A 166 -12.22 12.48 -15.69
C LYS A 166 -11.47 11.18 -15.51
N TYR A 167 -10.45 11.15 -14.65
CA TYR A 167 -9.73 9.92 -14.33
C TYR A 167 -10.64 8.88 -13.68
N ILE A 168 -11.51 9.29 -12.75
CA ILE A 168 -12.49 8.40 -12.10
C ILE A 168 -13.55 7.90 -13.09
N ILE A 169 -14.04 8.79 -13.98
CA ILE A 169 -14.96 8.39 -15.06
C ILE A 169 -14.30 7.33 -15.94
N ARG A 170 -13.05 7.59 -16.36
CA ARG A 170 -12.26 6.66 -17.17
C ARG A 170 -12.07 5.30 -16.48
N ALA A 171 -11.72 5.32 -15.19
CA ALA A 171 -11.57 4.11 -14.38
C ALA A 171 -12.84 3.23 -14.41
N LYS A 172 -14.03 3.85 -14.36
CA LYS A 172 -15.31 3.14 -14.40
C LYS A 172 -15.67 2.66 -15.82
N GLU A 173 -15.58 3.55 -16.80
CA GLU A 173 -16.13 3.32 -18.14
C GLU A 173 -15.19 2.49 -19.02
N GLU A 174 -13.88 2.73 -18.96
CA GLU A 174 -12.90 2.06 -19.82
C GLU A 174 -12.28 0.81 -19.17
N TYR A 175 -12.05 0.85 -17.86
CA TYR A 175 -11.39 -0.25 -17.12
C TYR A 175 -12.35 -1.11 -16.30
N GLY A 176 -13.66 -0.79 -16.31
CA GLY A 176 -14.67 -1.58 -15.62
C GLY A 176 -14.54 -1.63 -14.11
N ILE A 177 -13.83 -0.67 -13.49
CA ILE A 177 -13.63 -0.65 -12.04
C ILE A 177 -14.96 -0.38 -11.34
N ARG A 178 -15.37 -1.29 -10.48
CA ARG A 178 -16.61 -1.14 -9.69
C ARG A 178 -16.37 -0.11 -8.58
N TYR A 179 -17.30 0.82 -8.42
CA TYR A 179 -17.33 1.71 -7.27
C TYR A 179 -18.58 1.45 -6.47
N ILE A 180 -18.42 1.13 -5.19
CA ILE A 180 -19.50 0.87 -4.27
C ILE A 180 -19.47 1.91 -3.17
N ARG A 181 -20.61 2.59 -3.00
CA ARG A 181 -20.76 3.62 -1.99
C ARG A 181 -21.08 2.98 -0.64
N SER A 182 -20.04 2.48 0.05
CA SER A 182 -20.17 1.85 1.35
C SER A 182 -18.86 1.92 2.12
N ARG A 183 -18.95 2.05 3.45
CA ARG A 183 -17.79 1.91 4.34
C ARG A 183 -17.85 0.51 4.96
N ILE A 184 -16.87 -0.33 4.63
CA ILE A 184 -16.81 -1.70 5.15
C ILE A 184 -16.65 -1.68 6.68
N SER A 185 -17.48 -2.47 7.35
CA SER A 185 -17.49 -2.64 8.80
C SER A 185 -16.40 -3.59 9.27
N SER A 186 -16.27 -4.75 8.63
CA SER A 186 -15.28 -5.78 8.95
C SER A 186 -14.94 -6.65 7.74
N VAL A 187 -13.82 -7.36 7.84
CA VAL A 187 -13.39 -8.39 6.89
C VAL A 187 -13.25 -9.71 7.65
N GLU A 188 -13.73 -10.79 7.04
CA GLU A 188 -13.56 -12.16 7.55
C GLU A 188 -12.76 -12.99 6.55
N GLU A 189 -11.94 -13.94 7.01
CA GLU A 189 -11.16 -14.82 6.13
C GLU A 189 -11.78 -16.22 6.11
N ASN A 190 -11.96 -16.77 4.92
CA ASN A 190 -12.26 -18.19 4.74
C ASN A 190 -11.00 -19.01 5.10
N PRO A 191 -11.04 -19.88 6.13
CA PRO A 191 -9.85 -20.56 6.62
C PRO A 191 -9.24 -21.54 5.60
N GLU A 192 -10.04 -22.05 4.67
CA GLU A 192 -9.62 -23.02 3.64
C GLU A 192 -9.00 -22.33 2.42
N THR A 193 -9.69 -21.33 1.86
CA THR A 193 -9.26 -20.68 0.60
C THR A 193 -8.41 -19.42 0.81
N LYS A 194 -8.41 -18.87 2.02
CA LYS A 194 -7.81 -17.56 2.35
C LYS A 194 -8.44 -16.38 1.61
N ASP A 195 -9.62 -16.57 1.03
CA ASP A 195 -10.42 -15.47 0.49
C ASP A 195 -11.07 -14.67 1.62
N LEU A 196 -11.43 -13.43 1.30
CA LEU A 196 -11.84 -12.39 2.23
C LEU A 196 -13.30 -12.03 1.96
N LEU A 197 -14.17 -12.34 2.93
CA LEU A 197 -15.59 -12.03 2.87
C LEU A 197 -15.82 -10.60 3.35
N LEU A 198 -16.42 -9.79 2.48
CA LEU A 198 -16.83 -8.41 2.79
C LEU A 198 -18.35 -8.35 2.84
N ARG A 199 -18.87 -7.71 3.90
CA ARG A 199 -20.29 -7.41 4.05
C ARG A 199 -20.52 -5.91 3.94
N TYR A 200 -21.39 -5.50 3.04
CA TYR A 200 -21.66 -4.08 2.79
C TYR A 200 -23.12 -3.81 2.45
N GLU A 201 -23.57 -2.60 2.76
CA GLU A 201 -24.89 -2.10 2.39
C GLU A 201 -24.81 -1.38 1.04
N THR A 202 -25.76 -1.66 0.16
CA THR A 202 -25.95 -0.96 -1.12
C THR A 202 -26.79 0.30 -0.95
N GLU A 203 -26.84 1.16 -1.97
CA GLU A 203 -27.65 2.38 -1.92
C GLU A 203 -29.16 2.12 -1.80
N ASP A 204 -29.64 0.94 -2.21
CA ASP A 204 -31.03 0.49 -2.02
C ASP A 204 -31.27 -0.21 -0.66
N GLY A 205 -30.30 -0.16 0.26
CA GLY A 205 -30.42 -0.68 1.64
C GLY A 205 -30.31 -2.20 1.74
N LYS A 206 -29.86 -2.89 0.69
CA LYS A 206 -29.63 -4.34 0.74
C LYS A 206 -28.24 -4.61 1.28
N VAL A 207 -28.16 -5.62 2.14
CA VAL A 207 -26.88 -6.12 2.64
C VAL A 207 -26.39 -7.23 1.71
N ILE A 208 -25.22 -7.03 1.12
CA ILE A 208 -24.56 -7.99 0.24
C ILE A 208 -23.33 -8.53 0.96
N GLU A 209 -23.11 -9.82 0.79
CA GLU A 209 -21.87 -10.51 1.15
C GLU A 209 -21.17 -10.92 -0.16
N GLU A 210 -19.92 -10.53 -0.33
CA GLU A 210 -19.13 -10.84 -1.52
C GLU A 210 -17.69 -11.21 -1.10
N GLU A 211 -17.20 -12.31 -1.66
CA GLU A 211 -15.82 -12.77 -1.46
C GLU A 211 -14.84 -12.08 -2.43
N TYR A 212 -13.66 -11.76 -1.91
CA TYR A 212 -12.54 -11.16 -2.61
C TYR A 212 -11.28 -11.97 -2.35
N ASN A 213 -10.39 -12.10 -3.34
CA ASN A 213 -9.14 -12.83 -3.18
C ASN A 213 -8.05 -11.99 -2.50
N MET A 214 -8.19 -10.66 -2.52
CA MET A 214 -7.30 -9.70 -1.88
C MET A 214 -8.06 -8.44 -1.47
N VAL A 215 -7.66 -7.86 -0.33
CA VAL A 215 -8.15 -6.57 0.15
C VAL A 215 -6.96 -5.61 0.27
N VAL A 216 -7.10 -4.43 -0.31
CA VAL A 216 -6.16 -3.32 -0.21
C VAL A 216 -6.77 -2.23 0.66
N LEU A 217 -6.09 -1.88 1.74
CA LEU A 217 -6.48 -0.82 2.65
C LEU A 217 -5.93 0.50 2.14
N GLY A 218 -6.82 1.40 1.70
CA GLY A 218 -6.47 2.77 1.37
C GLY A 218 -6.18 3.56 2.63
N VAL A 219 -4.95 3.40 3.14
CA VAL A 219 -4.46 3.98 4.39
C VAL A 219 -4.22 5.49 4.27
N GLY A 220 -4.52 6.18 5.37
CA GLY A 220 -4.32 7.61 5.53
C GLY A 220 -2.87 8.04 5.54
#